data_AF-A0A6J7RK87-F1
#
_entry.id   AF-A0A6J7RK87-F1
#
_cell.length_a   1.000
_cell.length_b   1.000
_cell.length_c   1.000
_cell.angle_alpha   90.00
_cell.angle_beta   90.00
_cell.angle_gamma   90.00
#
_symmetry.space_group_name_H-M   'P 1'
#
loop_
_entity.id
_entity.type
_entity.pdbx_description
1 polymer ?
#
loop_
_entity_poly.entity_id
_entity_poly.type
_entity_poly.pdbx_seq_one_letter_code
_entity_poly.pdbx_strand_id
1 'polypeptide(L)'
;MHGFVAENATQANSRFAPEQIELMNRIGRERGWRPMTNQQYLAMTEGDGAIVVGSPEDVAEKIIGAHRLLGNSRFLMQMGVGSISHEHVMESIELLGTKVAPLVRAELAG
;
A
#
# COMPACT_ATOMS: atom_id res chain seq x y z
N MET A 1 -4.20 6.37 1.94
CA MET A 1 -3.78 5.70 0.69
C MET A 1 -4.05 4.21 0.82
N HIS A 2 -4.31 3.53 -0.30
CA HIS A 2 -4.42 2.06 -0.30
C HIS A 2 -3.02 1.47 -0.13
N GLY A 3 -2.89 0.39 0.64
CA GLY A 3 -1.58 -0.20 0.87
C GLY A 3 -1.63 -1.51 1.65
N PHE A 4 -0.52 -2.24 1.62
CA PHE A 4 -0.38 -3.53 2.27
C PHE A 4 1.10 -3.83 2.54
N VAL A 5 1.39 -4.39 3.71
CA VAL A 5 2.76 -4.74 4.13
C VAL A 5 2.83 -6.25 4.29
N ALA A 6 3.85 -6.87 3.70
CA ALA A 6 4.21 -8.27 3.96
C ALA A 6 5.74 -8.35 4.19
N GLU A 7 6.26 -9.54 4.49
CA GLU A 7 7.70 -9.74 4.68
C GLU A 7 8.55 -9.28 3.48
N ASN A 8 8.01 -9.39 2.27
CA ASN A 8 8.68 -8.92 1.06
C ASN A 8 7.68 -8.46 -0.01
N ALA A 9 8.19 -7.70 -1.00
CA ALA A 9 7.36 -7.12 -2.05
C ALA A 9 6.60 -8.16 -2.89
N THR A 10 7.20 -9.34 -3.13
CA THR A 10 6.54 -10.42 -3.89
C THR A 10 5.31 -10.94 -3.14
N GLN A 11 5.44 -11.20 -1.84
CA GLN A 11 4.33 -11.63 -0.99
C GLN A 11 3.27 -10.53 -0.84
N ALA A 12 3.67 -9.28 -0.69
CA ALA A 12 2.75 -8.17 -0.56
C ALA A 12 1.89 -8.02 -1.83
N ASN A 13 2.52 -8.07 -3.01
CA ASN A 13 1.82 -7.95 -4.28
C ASN A 13 0.95 -9.16 -4.62
N SER A 14 1.41 -10.39 -4.33
CA SER A 14 0.61 -11.59 -4.61
C SER A 14 -0.70 -11.62 -3.80
N ARG A 15 -0.67 -11.09 -2.58
CA ARG A 15 -1.83 -11.02 -1.68
C ARG A 15 -2.75 -9.82 -2.00
N PHE A 16 -2.19 -8.67 -2.38
CA PHE A 16 -2.96 -7.42 -2.53
C PHE A 16 -3.46 -7.13 -3.95
N ALA A 17 -2.65 -7.42 -4.98
CA ALA A 17 -2.96 -7.07 -6.37
C ALA A 17 -4.31 -7.61 -6.87
N PRO A 18 -4.65 -8.91 -6.73
CA PRO A 18 -5.91 -9.43 -7.26
C PRO A 18 -7.12 -8.74 -6.63
N GLU A 19 -7.09 -8.53 -5.31
CA GLU A 19 -8.18 -7.94 -4.54
C GLU A 19 -8.37 -6.45 -4.86
N GLN A 20 -7.27 -5.71 -4.99
CA GLN A 20 -7.28 -4.31 -5.38
C GLN A 20 -7.82 -4.12 -6.80
N ILE A 21 -7.34 -4.92 -7.75
CA ILE A 21 -7.75 -4.82 -9.15
C ILE A 21 -9.23 -5.18 -9.30
N GLU A 22 -9.68 -6.26 -8.68
CA GLU A 22 -11.09 -6.65 -8.72
C GLU A 22 -11.98 -5.55 -8.14
N LEU A 23 -11.65 -5.04 -6.95
CA LEU A 23 -12.42 -3.99 -6.29
C LEU A 23 -12.51 -2.72 -7.16
N MET A 24 -11.37 -2.25 -7.68
CA MET A 24 -11.33 -1.04 -8.51
C MET A 24 -12.05 -1.22 -9.83
N ASN A 25 -12.01 -2.43 -10.41
CA ASN A 25 -12.76 -2.76 -11.63
C ASN A 25 -14.27 -2.79 -11.38
N ARG A 26 -14.70 -3.35 -10.23
CA ARG A 26 -16.11 -3.35 -9.84
C ARG A 26 -16.63 -1.94 -9.65
N ILE A 27 -15.93 -1.12 -8.85
CA ILE A 27 -16.30 0.28 -8.63
C ILE A 27 -16.24 1.07 -9.95
N GLY A 28 -15.27 0.78 -10.82
CA GLY A 28 -15.13 1.44 -12.11
C GLY A 28 -16.28 1.25 -13.07
N ARG A 29 -16.87 0.04 -13.09
CA ARG A 29 -18.09 -0.22 -13.86
C ARG A 29 -19.26 0.66 -13.42
N GLU A 30 -19.35 0.96 -12.13
CA GLU A 30 -20.40 1.81 -11.56
C GLU A 30 -20.14 3.31 -11.76
N ARG A 31 -18.86 3.71 -11.85
CA ARG A 31 -18.43 5.12 -11.84
C ARG A 31 -17.84 5.63 -13.15
N GLY A 32 -17.75 4.78 -14.17
CA GLY A 32 -17.43 5.16 -15.55
C GLY A 32 -15.94 5.21 -15.90
N TRP A 33 -15.04 4.65 -15.09
CA TRP A 33 -13.62 4.52 -15.47
C TRP A 33 -13.28 3.14 -16.04
N ARG A 34 -12.21 3.10 -16.86
CA ARG A 34 -11.75 1.88 -17.53
C ARG A 34 -11.24 0.84 -16.52
N PRO A 35 -11.36 -0.46 -16.81
CA PRO A 35 -10.76 -1.50 -16.00
C PRO A 35 -9.24 -1.31 -15.86
N MET A 36 -8.74 -1.45 -14.64
CA MET A 36 -7.34 -1.51 -14.27
C MET A 36 -6.72 -2.82 -14.75
N THR A 37 -5.57 -2.72 -15.41
CA THR A 37 -4.73 -3.87 -15.78
C THR A 37 -3.66 -4.13 -14.71
N ASN A 38 -3.07 -5.33 -14.71
CA ASN A 38 -1.92 -5.64 -13.83
C ASN A 38 -0.76 -4.65 -14.04
N GLN A 39 -0.48 -4.25 -15.28
CA GLN A 39 0.59 -3.29 -15.56
C GLN A 39 0.29 -1.90 -14.98
N GLN A 40 -0.97 -1.46 -15.02
CA GLN A 40 -1.38 -0.21 -14.38
C GLN A 40 -1.27 -0.30 -12.86
N TYR A 41 -1.66 -1.43 -12.26
CA TYR A 41 -1.46 -1.67 -10.83
C TYR A 41 0.02 -1.59 -10.46
N LEU A 42 0.91 -2.28 -11.20
CA LEU A 42 2.35 -2.25 -10.96
C LEU A 42 2.92 -0.83 -11.05
N ALA A 43 2.52 -0.06 -12.06
CA ALA A 43 2.91 1.34 -12.18
C ALA A 43 2.40 2.21 -11.03
N MET A 44 1.30 1.85 -10.37
CA MET A 44 0.80 2.53 -9.17
C MET A 44 1.52 2.08 -7.89
N THR A 45 2.15 0.91 -7.86
CA THR A 45 2.92 0.42 -6.71
C THR A 45 4.40 0.80 -6.75
N GLU A 46 4.98 0.94 -7.94
CA GLU A 46 6.38 1.31 -8.15
C GLU A 46 6.60 2.83 -8.07
N GLY A 47 7.85 3.23 -7.81
CA GLY A 47 8.29 4.64 -7.78
C GLY A 47 7.34 5.56 -7.01
N ASP A 48 6.98 6.68 -7.65
CA ASP A 48 6.07 7.70 -7.08
C ASP A 48 4.57 7.34 -7.19
N GLY A 49 4.24 6.08 -7.51
CA GLY A 49 2.86 5.62 -7.64
C GLY A 49 2.05 5.75 -6.34
N ALA A 50 0.72 5.86 -6.43
CA ALA A 50 -0.13 6.17 -5.28
C ALA A 50 -0.47 4.99 -4.34
N ILE A 51 -0.13 3.75 -4.72
CA ILE A 51 -0.40 2.54 -3.91
C ILE A 51 0.85 2.17 -3.14
N VAL A 52 0.71 1.95 -1.83
CA VAL A 52 1.84 1.70 -0.92
C VAL A 52 1.87 0.23 -0.53
N VAL A 53 2.53 -0.60 -1.33
CA VAL A 53 2.59 -2.06 -1.16
C VAL A 53 4.03 -2.54 -1.25
N GLY A 54 4.48 -3.35 -0.30
CA GLY A 54 5.85 -3.86 -0.32
C GLY A 54 6.31 -4.54 0.98
N SER A 55 7.63 -4.70 1.11
CA SER A 55 8.29 -4.98 2.39
C SER A 55 8.14 -3.80 3.36
N PRO A 56 8.47 -3.96 4.65
CA PRO A 56 8.47 -2.85 5.59
C PRO A 56 9.35 -1.67 5.14
N GLU A 57 10.51 -1.96 4.53
CA GLU A 57 11.45 -0.97 4.03
C GLU A 57 10.87 -0.22 2.83
N ASP A 58 10.32 -0.92 1.84
CA ASP A 58 9.68 -0.32 0.66
C ASP A 58 8.55 0.65 1.09
N VAL A 59 7.73 0.19 2.05
CA VAL A 59 6.59 0.95 2.55
C VAL A 59 7.05 2.17 3.34
N ALA A 60 8.08 2.03 4.19
CA ALA A 60 8.63 3.13 4.95
C ALA A 60 9.21 4.21 4.03
N GLU A 61 10.03 3.82 3.05
CA GLU A 61 10.62 4.72 2.07
C GLU A 61 9.54 5.51 1.33
N LYS A 62 8.46 4.84 0.91
CA LYS A 62 7.35 5.50 0.21
C LYS A 62 6.56 6.46 1.10
N ILE A 63 6.38 6.15 2.38
CA ILE A 63 5.76 7.06 3.35
C ILE A 63 6.63 8.31 3.56
N ILE A 64 7.95 8.12 3.71
CA ILE A 64 8.91 9.21 3.85
C ILE A 64 8.93 10.08 2.59
N GLY A 65 8.95 9.47 1.41
CA GLY A 65 8.88 10.16 0.12
C GLY A 65 7.60 10.99 -0.01
N ALA A 66 6.45 10.41 0.35
CA ALA A 66 5.18 11.14 0.37
C ALA A 66 5.22 12.34 1.34
N HIS A 67 5.81 12.17 2.53
CA HIS A 67 6.00 13.28 3.48
C HIS A 67 6.90 14.38 2.91
N ARG A 68 8.03 14.03 2.30
CA ARG A 68 8.95 15.01 1.69
C ARG A 68 8.29 15.77 0.55
N LEU A 69 7.46 15.10 -0.24
CA LEU A 69 6.77 15.71 -1.38
C LEU A 69 5.58 16.58 -0.97
N LEU A 70 4.78 16.12 0.01
CA LEU A 70 3.48 16.73 0.33
C LEU A 70 3.48 17.52 1.64
N GLY A 71 4.49 17.38 2.50
CA GLY A 71 4.54 17.98 3.83
C GLY A 71 3.44 17.49 4.77
N ASN A 72 2.88 16.29 4.56
CA ASN A 72 1.76 15.80 5.35
C ASN A 72 2.18 15.45 6.79
N SER A 73 1.38 15.87 7.76
CA SER A 73 1.60 15.57 9.19
C SER A 73 1.02 14.23 9.65
N ARG A 74 0.22 13.58 8.79
CA ARG A 74 -0.42 12.29 9.07
C ARG A 74 -0.44 11.43 7.82
N PHE A 75 -0.21 10.13 8.00
CA PHE A 75 -0.39 9.11 6.99
C PHE A 75 -1.45 8.11 7.46
N LEU A 76 -2.40 7.77 6.59
CA LEU A 76 -3.43 6.75 6.86
C LEU A 76 -3.36 5.69 5.75
N MET A 77 -3.26 4.43 6.16
CA MET A 77 -3.28 3.28 5.25
C MET A 77 -4.61 2.54 5.31
N GLN A 78 -5.20 2.24 4.15
CA GLN A 78 -6.32 1.33 4.03
C GLN A 78 -5.81 -0.02 3.50
N MET A 79 -5.85 -1.04 4.37
CA MET A 79 -5.33 -2.39 4.10
C MET A 79 -6.42 -3.42 3.80
N GLY A 80 -7.59 -3.29 4.43
CA GLY A 80 -8.74 -4.17 4.20
C GLY A 80 -9.41 -3.84 2.87
N VAL A 81 -8.90 -4.43 1.79
CA VAL A 81 -9.39 -4.25 0.43
C VAL A 81 -9.90 -5.59 -0.09
N GLY A 82 -11.09 -5.61 -0.70
CA GLY A 82 -11.64 -6.82 -1.29
C GLY A 82 -11.82 -7.95 -0.28
N SER A 83 -11.29 -9.12 -0.60
CA SER A 83 -11.39 -10.37 0.16
C SER A 83 -10.07 -10.84 0.76
N ILE A 84 -9.11 -9.94 0.99
CA ILE A 84 -7.87 -10.26 1.74
C ILE A 84 -8.24 -10.90 3.08
N SER A 85 -7.60 -12.04 3.39
CA SER A 85 -7.88 -12.77 4.63
C SER A 85 -7.61 -11.90 5.86
N HIS A 86 -8.43 -12.11 6.90
CA HIS A 86 -8.26 -11.38 8.16
C HIS A 86 -6.85 -11.55 8.74
N GLU A 87 -6.32 -12.78 8.69
CA GLU A 87 -4.95 -13.11 9.12
C GLU A 87 -3.89 -12.25 8.41
N HIS A 88 -3.96 -12.13 7.09
CA HIS A 88 -3.03 -11.30 6.32
C HIS A 88 -3.16 -9.82 6.66
N VAL A 89 -4.38 -9.32 6.91
CA VAL A 89 -4.57 -7.94 7.38
C VAL A 89 -3.94 -7.73 8.76
N MET A 90 -4.10 -8.68 9.69
CA MET A 90 -3.50 -8.60 11.03
C MET A 90 -1.97 -8.64 10.97
N GLU A 91 -1.38 -9.49 10.13
CA GLU A 91 0.07 -9.51 9.87
C GLU A 91 0.55 -8.17 9.31
N SER A 92 -0.15 -7.61 8.33
CA SER A 92 0.19 -6.29 7.76
C SER A 92 0.11 -5.17 8.80
N ILE A 93 -0.84 -5.24 9.74
CA ILE A 93 -0.95 -4.28 10.85
C ILE A 93 0.25 -4.41 11.79
N GLU A 94 0.63 -5.65 12.13
CA GLU A 94 1.79 -5.92 12.98
C GLU A 94 3.08 -5.37 12.35
N LEU A 95 3.32 -5.66 11.07
CA LEU A 95 4.48 -5.14 10.34
C LEU A 95 4.47 -3.62 10.23
N LEU A 96 3.30 -3.00 9.99
CA LEU A 96 3.17 -1.55 9.98
C LEU A 96 3.56 -0.95 11.34
N GLY A 97 3.08 -1.52 12.43
CA GLY A 97 3.31 -1.01 13.79
C GLY A 97 4.72 -1.25 14.31
N THR A 98 5.30 -2.42 14.01
CA THR A 98 6.56 -2.88 14.63
C THR A 98 7.80 -2.66 13.76
N LYS A 99 7.64 -2.51 12.44
CA LYS A 99 8.76 -2.34 11.49
C LYS A 99 8.69 -1.00 10.77
N VAL A 100 7.57 -0.72 10.08
CA VAL A 100 7.43 0.49 9.26
C VAL A 100 7.44 1.75 10.13
N ALA A 101 6.58 1.81 11.16
CA ALA A 101 6.40 3.02 11.95
C ALA A 101 7.70 3.48 12.65
N PRO A 102 8.53 2.58 13.24
CA PRO A 102 9.85 2.96 13.75
C PRO A 102 10.78 3.55 12.68
N LEU A 103 10.86 2.94 11.49
CA LEU A 103 11.72 3.44 10.40
C LEU A 103 11.31 4.85 9.96
N VAL A 104 10.01 5.07 9.73
CA VAL A 104 9.48 6.38 9.33
C VAL A 104 9.74 7.43 10.41
N ARG A 105 9.49 7.10 11.68
CA ARG A 105 9.70 8.03 12.80
C ARG A 105 11.17 8.38 12.98
N ALA A 106 12.07 7.41 12.83
CA ALA A 106 13.51 7.66 12.95
C ALA A 106 14.00 8.65 11.88
N GLU A 107 13.54 8.50 10.63
CA GLU A 107 13.93 9.37 9.53
C GLU A 107 13.34 10.79 9.63
N LEU A 108 12.12 10.92 10.19
CA LEU A 108 11.39 12.18 10.25
C LEU A 108 11.49 12.91 11.60
N ALA A 109 12.27 12.42 12.57
CA ALA A 109 12.39 13.02 13.90
C ALA A 109 13.27 14.29 13.97
N GLY A 110 13.42 15.04 12.87
CA GLY A 110 14.09 16.34 12.81
C GLY A 110 13.12 17.51 12.80
#